data_AF-A0A9X0CNP2-F1
#
_entry.id   AF-A0A9X0CNP2-F1
#
_cell.length_a   1.000
_cell.length_b   1.000
_cell.length_c   1.000
_cell.angle_alpha   90.00
_cell.angle_beta   90.00
_cell.angle_gamma   90.00
#
_symmetry.space_group_name_H-M   'P 1'
#
loop_
_entity.id
_entity.type
_entity.pdbx_description
1 polymer ?
#
loop_
_entity_poly.entity_id
_entity_poly.type
_entity_poly.pdbx_seq_one_letter_code
_entity_poly.pdbx_strand_id
1 'polypeptide(L)'
;MDKEGGQKSGGEPKNPMTKEDAARIQAAEAKQHGGGVRKGDFAPRAQSTADKRENENKEGGQQSGGEPKNPMTKEDAARIQAAEAKQHGGGVEKGSFASRAQAAADKRENENEEAGEPKNPMTKEDATRIQAAEAKQHGGGVEKGSFASRAQSTADKLSSQIKGEKNGQRRRPKIWGEPKNPMTKEDAARIQAAEAKQHGGGVRKGDFAPRAQSTADKRENENKKEANNLGENPRIQ
;
A
#
# COMPACT_ATOMS: atom_id res chain seq x y z
N MET A 1 -12.82 -33.28 -22.79
CA MET A 1 -13.33 -32.61 -21.56
C MET A 1 -12.88 -31.17 -21.67
N ASP A 2 -13.60 -30.41 -22.47
CA ASP A 2 -13.21 -29.06 -22.83
C ASP A 2 -13.97 -28.10 -21.90
N LYS A 3 -13.25 -27.55 -20.93
CA LYS A 3 -13.73 -26.47 -20.06
C LYS A 3 -13.15 -25.17 -20.58
N GLU A 4 -13.80 -24.58 -21.57
CA GLU A 4 -13.58 -23.19 -21.98
C GLU A 4 -14.83 -22.37 -21.67
N GLY A 5 -14.62 -21.16 -21.13
CA GLY A 5 -15.68 -20.16 -21.02
C GLY A 5 -15.84 -19.45 -19.68
N GLY A 6 -14.75 -19.04 -19.03
CA GLY A 6 -14.83 -18.01 -17.99
C GLY A 6 -15.15 -16.65 -18.60
N GLN A 7 -16.42 -16.22 -18.58
CA GLN A 7 -16.81 -14.88 -18.99
C GLN A 7 -16.31 -13.84 -17.99
N LYS A 8 -15.25 -13.11 -18.37
CA LYS A 8 -14.89 -11.82 -17.76
C LYS A 8 -15.75 -10.73 -18.41
N SER A 9 -16.80 -10.27 -17.74
CA SER A 9 -17.56 -9.07 -18.16
C SER A 9 -17.02 -7.84 -17.43
N GLY A 10 -15.92 -7.27 -17.93
CA GLY A 10 -15.36 -5.98 -17.49
C GLY A 10 -15.83 -4.79 -18.35
N GLY A 11 -17.00 -4.90 -18.98
CA GLY A 11 -17.63 -3.84 -19.76
C GLY A 11 -18.98 -3.50 -19.16
N GLU A 12 -19.26 -2.20 -19.03
CA GLU A 12 -20.58 -1.71 -18.66
C GLU A 12 -21.63 -2.28 -19.64
N PRO A 13 -22.69 -2.93 -19.16
CA PRO A 13 -23.68 -3.53 -20.05
C PRO A 13 -24.39 -2.44 -20.82
N LYS A 14 -24.34 -2.51 -22.15
CA LYS A 14 -24.93 -1.52 -23.08
C LYS A 14 -26.39 -1.18 -22.76
N ASN A 15 -27.13 -2.14 -22.19
CA ASN A 15 -28.48 -1.94 -21.66
C ASN A 15 -28.51 -2.44 -20.20
N PRO A 16 -28.36 -1.55 -19.21
CA PRO A 16 -28.48 -1.94 -17.83
C PRO A 16 -29.93 -2.29 -17.47
N MET A 17 -30.12 -3.34 -16.66
CA MET A 17 -31.44 -3.73 -16.18
C MET A 17 -32.02 -2.61 -15.29
N THR A 18 -33.22 -2.13 -15.64
CA THR A 18 -33.96 -1.10 -14.90
C THR A 18 -34.90 -1.73 -13.87
N LYS A 19 -35.45 -0.92 -12.95
CA LYS A 19 -36.45 -1.40 -11.98
C LYS A 19 -37.74 -1.84 -12.66
N GLU A 20 -38.13 -1.14 -13.71
CA GLU A 20 -39.29 -1.45 -14.53
C GLU A 20 -39.10 -2.82 -15.21
N ASP A 21 -37.91 -3.10 -15.73
CA ASP A 21 -37.58 -4.40 -16.33
C ASP A 21 -37.57 -5.52 -15.28
N ALA A 22 -36.94 -5.28 -14.13
CA ALA A 22 -36.94 -6.25 -13.02
C ALA A 22 -38.36 -6.51 -12.48
N ALA A 23 -39.22 -5.50 -12.43
CA ALA A 23 -40.61 -5.63 -11.98
C ALA A 23 -41.46 -6.44 -12.98
N ARG A 24 -41.22 -6.26 -14.28
CA ARG A 24 -41.87 -7.08 -15.33
C ARG A 24 -41.47 -8.54 -15.23
N ILE A 25 -40.19 -8.82 -15.00
CA ILE A 25 -39.68 -10.19 -14.78
C ILE A 25 -40.34 -10.81 -13.54
N GLN A 26 -40.41 -10.06 -12.44
CA GLN A 26 -41.06 -10.51 -11.21
C GLN A 26 -42.56 -10.78 -11.41
N ALA A 27 -43.27 -9.91 -12.13
CA ALA A 27 -44.70 -10.07 -12.40
C ALA A 27 -44.98 -11.28 -13.31
N ALA A 28 -44.12 -11.55 -14.29
CA ALA A 28 -44.23 -12.73 -15.14
C ALA A 28 -44.01 -14.03 -14.35
N GLU A 29 -42.99 -14.06 -13.50
CA GLU A 29 -42.66 -15.21 -12.66
C GLU A 29 -43.77 -15.46 -11.61
N ALA A 30 -44.26 -14.41 -10.94
CA ALA A 30 -45.37 -14.51 -10.01
C ALA A 30 -46.64 -15.06 -10.67
N LYS A 31 -46.93 -14.69 -11.92
CA LYS A 31 -48.08 -15.25 -12.67
C LYS A 31 -47.92 -16.74 -12.95
N GLN A 32 -46.70 -17.22 -13.14
CA GLN A 32 -46.42 -18.64 -13.36
C GLN A 32 -46.43 -19.45 -12.05
N HIS A 33 -46.11 -18.80 -10.93
CA HIS A 33 -45.93 -19.45 -9.62
C HIS A 33 -47.02 -19.11 -8.59
N GLY A 34 -48.20 -18.67 -9.03
CA GLY A 34 -49.36 -18.50 -8.15
C GLY A 34 -49.31 -17.30 -7.21
N GLY A 35 -48.67 -16.21 -7.65
CA GLY A 35 -48.62 -14.92 -6.94
C GLY A 35 -47.35 -14.70 -6.11
N GLY A 36 -46.41 -15.65 -6.09
CA GLY A 36 -45.17 -15.54 -5.34
C GLY A 36 -43.92 -15.80 -6.19
N VAL A 37 -42.80 -15.26 -5.75
CA VAL A 37 -41.48 -15.49 -6.34
C VAL A 37 -40.59 -16.10 -5.26
N ARG A 38 -39.90 -17.22 -5.54
CA ARG A 38 -39.13 -17.90 -4.49
C ARG A 38 -37.77 -17.25 -4.31
N LYS A 39 -37.31 -17.23 -3.06
CA LYS A 39 -35.99 -16.69 -2.72
C LYS A 39 -34.89 -17.51 -3.39
N GLY A 40 -34.04 -16.85 -4.18
CA GLY A 40 -32.93 -17.49 -4.90
C GLY A 40 -33.17 -17.68 -6.40
N ASP A 41 -34.41 -17.50 -6.85
CA ASP A 41 -34.76 -17.57 -8.27
C ASP A 41 -34.32 -16.31 -9.03
N PHE A 42 -34.66 -16.24 -10.32
CA PHE A 42 -34.15 -15.20 -11.21
C PHE A 42 -34.73 -13.81 -10.89
N ALA A 43 -36.05 -13.69 -10.64
CA ALA A 43 -36.66 -12.39 -10.37
C ALA A 43 -36.11 -11.64 -9.13
N PRO A 44 -35.89 -12.26 -7.96
CA PRO A 44 -35.32 -11.55 -6.81
C PRO A 44 -33.87 -11.14 -7.06
N ARG A 45 -33.14 -11.92 -7.86
CA ARG A 45 -31.77 -11.60 -8.26
C ARG A 45 -31.74 -10.42 -9.24
N ALA A 46 -32.68 -10.38 -10.18
CA ALA A 46 -32.89 -9.26 -11.10
C ALA A 46 -33.24 -7.95 -10.34
N GLN A 47 -34.18 -8.01 -9.40
CA GLN A 47 -34.51 -6.90 -8.50
C GLN A 47 -33.28 -6.42 -7.72
N SER A 48 -32.56 -7.34 -7.07
CA SER A 48 -31.34 -7.00 -6.33
C SER A 48 -30.28 -6.34 -7.20
N THR A 49 -30.13 -6.74 -8.46
CA THR A 49 -29.19 -6.09 -9.39
C THR A 49 -29.66 -4.70 -9.83
N ALA A 50 -30.96 -4.49 -10.01
CA ALA A 50 -31.51 -3.18 -10.32
C ALA A 50 -31.38 -2.22 -9.12
N ASP A 51 -31.67 -2.68 -7.91
CA ASP A 51 -31.54 -1.89 -6.67
C ASP A 51 -30.09 -1.51 -6.38
N LYS A 52 -29.14 -2.44 -6.55
CA LYS A 52 -27.71 -2.13 -6.39
C LYS A 52 -27.27 -1.04 -7.36
N ARG A 53 -27.72 -1.11 -8.61
CA ARG A 53 -27.39 -0.11 -9.63
C ARG A 53 -28.03 1.24 -9.37
N GLU A 54 -29.27 1.28 -8.90
CA GLU A 54 -29.89 2.54 -8.51
C GLU A 54 -29.13 3.17 -7.33
N ASN A 55 -28.69 2.36 -6.35
CA ASN A 55 -27.87 2.87 -5.26
C ASN A 55 -26.51 3.36 -5.76
N GLU A 56 -25.86 2.62 -6.67
CA GLU A 56 -24.62 3.04 -7.34
C GLU A 56 -24.79 4.32 -8.18
N ASN A 57 -25.98 4.60 -8.72
CA ASN A 57 -26.24 5.76 -9.58
C ASN A 57 -26.77 6.99 -8.80
N LYS A 58 -27.41 6.79 -7.65
CA LYS A 58 -27.78 7.86 -6.70
C LYS A 58 -26.61 8.26 -5.81
N GLU A 59 -25.69 7.34 -5.55
CA GLU A 59 -24.43 7.56 -4.86
C GLU A 59 -23.29 7.61 -5.88
N GLY A 60 -23.22 8.69 -6.65
CA GLY A 60 -21.98 9.04 -7.32
C GLY A 60 -20.87 9.23 -6.29
N GLY A 61 -20.12 8.16 -5.98
CA GLY A 61 -18.96 8.24 -5.11
C GLY A 61 -18.68 7.00 -4.26
N GLN A 62 -17.79 6.15 -4.78
CA GLN A 62 -16.73 5.50 -4.02
C GLN A 62 -17.12 4.41 -3.00
N GLN A 63 -17.04 3.17 -3.49
CA GLN A 63 -16.17 2.18 -2.83
C GLN A 63 -14.71 2.70 -2.84
N SER A 64 -14.35 3.61 -1.96
CA SER A 64 -12.96 3.87 -1.57
C SER A 64 -12.93 4.70 -0.30
N GLY A 65 -11.84 4.59 0.46
CA GLY A 65 -11.65 5.22 1.76
C GLY A 65 -11.63 6.74 1.71
N GLY A 66 -12.79 7.35 1.50
CA GLY A 66 -13.07 8.73 1.83
C GLY A 66 -13.40 8.84 3.32
N GLU A 67 -12.89 9.90 3.93
CA GLU A 67 -13.12 10.20 5.34
C GLU A 67 -14.64 10.31 5.61
N PRO A 68 -15.18 9.62 6.65
CA PRO A 68 -16.58 9.69 6.97
C PRO A 68 -16.97 11.14 7.29
N LYS A 69 -18.09 11.61 6.73
CA LYS A 69 -18.61 12.98 6.90
C LYS A 69 -18.78 13.39 8.37
N ASN A 70 -18.94 12.42 9.26
CA ASN A 70 -18.86 12.57 10.72
C ASN A 70 -17.84 11.56 11.26
N PRO A 71 -16.56 11.95 11.44
CA PRO A 71 -15.58 11.07 12.04
C PRO A 71 -15.92 10.81 13.50
N MET A 72 -15.70 9.57 13.94
CA MET A 72 -15.91 9.18 15.33
C MET A 72 -14.88 9.87 16.23
N THR A 73 -15.36 10.63 17.21
CA THR A 73 -14.54 11.34 18.20
C THR A 73 -14.29 10.48 19.44
N LYS A 74 -13.33 10.88 20.31
CA LYS A 74 -13.08 10.20 21.58
C LYS A 74 -14.28 10.29 22.52
N GLU A 75 -14.96 11.43 22.53
CA GLU A 75 -16.18 11.65 23.31
C GLU A 75 -17.30 10.70 22.87
N ASP A 76 -17.41 10.44 21.57
CA ASP A 76 -18.40 9.50 21.03
C ASP A 76 -18.02 8.05 21.36
N ALA A 77 -16.75 7.68 21.18
CA ALA A 77 -16.25 6.37 21.54
C ALA A 77 -16.39 6.11 23.06
N ALA A 78 -16.14 7.11 23.91
CA ALA A 78 -16.27 7.02 25.36
C ALA A 78 -17.74 6.85 25.78
N ARG A 79 -18.66 7.53 25.10
CA ARG A 79 -20.11 7.33 25.31
C ARG A 79 -20.54 5.92 24.95
N ILE A 80 -20.05 5.37 23.84
CA ILE A 80 -20.33 3.98 23.42
C ILE A 80 -19.76 2.99 24.45
N GLN A 81 -18.52 3.21 24.90
CA GLN A 81 -17.90 2.39 25.94
C GLN A 81 -18.69 2.44 27.26
N ALA A 82 -19.11 3.63 27.71
CA ALA A 82 -19.88 3.78 28.94
C ALA A 82 -21.25 3.09 28.86
N ALA A 83 -21.91 3.14 27.70
CA ALA A 83 -23.16 2.43 27.48
C ALA A 83 -22.97 0.91 27.52
N GLU A 84 -21.92 0.39 26.88
CA GLU A 84 -21.60 -1.03 26.85
C GLU A 84 -21.18 -1.52 28.26
N ALA A 85 -20.32 -0.80 28.96
CA ALA A 85 -19.93 -1.12 30.32
C ALA A 85 -21.13 -1.14 31.29
N LYS A 86 -22.12 -0.25 31.12
CA LYS A 86 -23.35 -0.30 31.92
C LYS A 86 -24.18 -1.55 31.65
N GLN A 87 -24.17 -2.07 30.42
CA GLN A 87 -24.89 -3.28 30.04
C GLN A 87 -24.17 -4.56 30.47
N HIS A 88 -22.83 -4.53 30.54
CA HIS A 88 -21.98 -5.69 30.81
C HIS A 88 -21.32 -5.67 32.21
N GLY A 89 -21.89 -4.92 33.17
CA GLY A 89 -21.45 -4.98 34.58
C GLY A 89 -20.10 -4.30 34.87
N GLY A 90 -19.74 -3.27 34.11
CA GLY A 90 -18.56 -2.43 34.32
C GLY A 90 -17.38 -2.73 33.39
N GLY A 91 -17.48 -3.74 32.53
CA GLY A 91 -16.43 -4.13 31.60
C GLY A 91 -16.83 -3.97 30.13
N VAL A 92 -15.83 -3.72 29.28
CA VAL A 92 -15.97 -3.82 27.82
C VAL A 92 -15.13 -5.01 27.36
N GLU A 93 -15.75 -5.91 26.59
CA GLU A 93 -15.07 -7.11 26.11
C GLU A 93 -14.05 -6.78 25.02
N LYS A 94 -12.90 -7.46 25.03
CA LYS A 94 -11.88 -7.29 23.99
C LYS A 94 -12.45 -7.69 22.63
N GLY A 95 -12.34 -6.79 21.66
CA GLY A 95 -12.82 -7.02 20.29
C GLY A 95 -14.31 -6.72 20.09
N SER A 96 -14.99 -6.24 21.13
CA SER A 96 -16.35 -5.72 21.05
C SER A 96 -16.45 -4.44 20.21
N PHE A 97 -17.67 -3.97 19.98
CA PHE A 97 -17.91 -2.77 19.21
C PHE A 97 -17.28 -1.53 19.88
N ALA A 98 -17.48 -1.33 21.20
CA ALA A 98 -16.81 -0.24 21.92
C ALA A 98 -15.28 -0.31 21.83
N SER A 99 -14.69 -1.51 21.95
CA SER A 99 -13.24 -1.68 21.80
C SER A 99 -12.74 -1.24 20.41
N ARG A 100 -13.50 -1.55 19.35
CA ARG A 100 -13.15 -1.14 17.98
C ARG A 100 -13.39 0.34 17.74
N ALA A 101 -14.44 0.90 18.34
CA ALA A 101 -14.75 2.33 18.29
C ALA A 101 -13.62 3.17 18.90
N GLN A 102 -13.12 2.77 20.08
CA GLN A 102 -11.96 3.39 20.74
C GLN A 102 -10.71 3.32 19.85
N ALA A 103 -10.37 2.12 19.36
CA ALA A 103 -9.22 1.95 18.48
C ALA A 103 -9.31 2.77 17.18
N ALA A 104 -10.51 3.02 16.68
CA ALA A 104 -10.73 3.88 15.52
C ALA A 104 -10.55 5.37 15.86
N ALA A 105 -11.01 5.82 17.03
CA ALA A 105 -10.81 7.17 17.51
C ALA A 105 -9.32 7.47 17.79
N ASP A 106 -8.61 6.56 18.44
CA ASP A 106 -7.17 6.71 18.76
C ASP A 106 -6.30 6.76 17.50
N LYS A 107 -6.62 5.95 16.49
CA LYS A 107 -5.91 5.99 15.20
C LYS A 107 -6.10 7.33 14.50
N ARG A 108 -7.31 7.89 14.55
CA ARG A 108 -7.62 9.18 13.94
C ARG A 108 -6.95 10.33 14.66
N GLU A 109 -6.83 10.27 15.98
CA GLU A 109 -6.06 11.28 16.73
C GLU A 109 -4.59 11.25 16.29
N ASN A 110 -3.97 10.07 16.18
CA ASN A 110 -2.59 9.97 15.69
C ASN A 110 -2.45 10.49 14.24
N GLU A 111 -3.44 10.29 13.39
CA GLU A 111 -3.47 10.81 12.02
C GLU A 111 -3.73 12.32 11.96
N ASN A 112 -4.51 12.89 12.88
CA ASN A 112 -4.80 14.32 12.95
C ASN A 112 -3.70 15.10 13.67
N GLU A 113 -2.99 14.47 14.60
CA GLU A 113 -1.72 14.94 15.16
C GLU A 113 -0.58 14.87 14.14
N GLU A 114 -0.67 14.08 13.06
CA GLU A 114 0.32 14.08 11.96
C GLU A 114 0.27 15.38 11.11
N ALA A 115 -0.78 16.20 11.23
CA ALA A 115 -0.86 17.54 10.65
C ALA A 115 -0.32 18.65 11.57
N GLY A 116 -0.03 18.33 12.84
CA GLY A 116 0.65 19.21 13.78
C GLY A 116 2.06 18.70 14.03
N GLU A 117 3.08 19.55 13.88
CA GLU A 117 4.46 19.19 14.16
C GLU A 117 4.59 18.31 15.42
N PRO A 118 5.35 17.19 15.37
CA PRO A 118 5.57 16.36 16.54
C PRO A 118 6.07 17.27 17.66
N LYS A 119 5.38 17.31 18.80
CA LYS A 119 5.85 18.10 19.95
C LYS A 119 7.15 17.46 20.45
N ASN A 120 8.27 18.02 20.00
CA ASN A 120 9.65 17.61 20.26
C ASN A 120 10.06 16.28 19.59
N PRO A 121 10.23 16.25 18.26
CA PRO A 121 10.81 15.07 17.64
C PRO A 121 12.27 14.92 18.11
N MET A 122 12.70 13.69 18.32
CA MET A 122 14.11 13.39 18.60
C MET A 122 14.97 13.95 17.45
N THR A 123 15.74 15.01 17.74
CA THR A 123 16.64 15.64 16.76
C THR A 123 17.92 14.81 16.61
N LYS A 124 18.68 15.02 15.53
CA LYS A 124 19.97 14.34 15.37
C LYS A 124 20.97 14.79 16.43
N GLU A 125 20.86 16.04 16.84
CA GLU A 125 21.65 16.67 17.88
C GLU A 125 21.36 16.02 19.24
N ASP A 126 20.10 15.71 19.54
CA ASP A 126 19.75 15.04 20.79
C ASP A 126 20.13 13.55 20.76
N ALA A 127 19.91 12.87 19.64
CA ALA A 127 20.33 11.48 19.47
C ALA A 127 21.86 11.30 19.56
N THR A 128 22.64 12.25 19.02
CA THR A 128 24.11 12.22 19.13
C THR A 128 24.60 12.51 20.54
N ARG A 129 23.92 13.38 21.31
CA ARG A 129 24.21 13.59 22.74
C ARG A 129 23.96 12.33 23.56
N ILE A 130 22.85 11.63 23.31
CA ILE A 130 22.53 10.35 23.96
C ILE A 130 23.59 9.31 23.61
N GLN A 131 23.97 9.21 22.34
CA GLN A 131 25.03 8.30 21.88
C GLN A 131 26.38 8.61 22.55
N ALA A 132 26.76 9.88 22.64
CA ALA A 132 28.01 10.29 23.25
C ALA A 132 28.03 10.02 24.77
N ALA A 133 26.89 10.18 25.45
CA ALA A 133 26.76 9.85 26.87
C ALA A 133 26.89 8.34 27.11
N GLU A 134 26.22 7.52 26.29
CA GLU A 134 26.27 6.06 26.39
C GLU A 134 27.66 5.53 26.05
N ALA A 135 28.28 6.02 24.97
CA ALA A 135 29.65 5.66 24.61
C ALA A 135 30.66 6.00 25.72
N LYS A 136 30.48 7.12 26.43
CA LYS A 136 31.33 7.45 27.59
C LYS A 136 31.18 6.46 28.75
N GLN A 137 29.99 5.91 28.95
CA GLN A 137 29.75 4.89 29.99
C GLN A 137 30.24 3.50 29.57
N HIS A 138 30.25 3.20 28.26
CA HIS A 138 30.58 1.89 27.71
C HIS A 138 31.96 1.84 26.99
N GLY A 139 32.88 2.74 27.35
CA GLY A 139 34.28 2.65 26.87
C GLY A 139 34.48 2.99 25.38
N GLY A 140 33.62 3.83 24.81
CA GLY A 140 33.72 4.38 23.46
C GLY A 140 32.81 3.73 22.41
N GLY A 141 32.06 2.69 22.78
CA GLY A 141 31.12 1.99 21.90
C GLY A 141 29.67 2.16 22.30
N VAL A 142 28.77 2.11 21.31
CA VAL A 142 27.32 1.97 21.53
C VAL A 142 26.89 0.60 21.04
N GLU A 143 26.26 -0.17 21.92
CA GLU A 143 25.86 -1.54 21.61
C GLU A 143 24.67 -1.58 20.64
N LYS A 144 24.66 -2.56 19.74
CA LYS A 144 23.54 -2.76 18.82
C LYS A 144 22.28 -3.09 19.62
N GLY A 145 21.23 -2.29 19.41
CA GLY A 145 19.94 -2.47 20.07
C GLY A 145 19.78 -1.70 21.38
N SER A 146 20.82 -0.98 21.81
CA SER A 146 20.77 -0.07 22.96
C SER A 146 19.85 1.13 22.74
N PHE A 147 19.63 1.89 23.82
CA PHE A 147 18.78 3.08 23.77
C PHE A 147 19.33 4.13 22.81
N ALA A 148 20.64 4.42 22.84
CA ALA A 148 21.26 5.33 21.88
C ALA A 148 21.13 4.84 20.43
N SER A 149 21.33 3.55 20.17
CA SER A 149 21.14 2.97 18.83
C SER A 149 19.71 3.19 18.30
N ARG A 150 18.70 3.03 19.17
CA ARG A 150 17.29 3.25 18.81
C ARG A 150 17.00 4.74 18.61
N ALA A 151 17.52 5.61 19.47
CA ALA A 151 17.40 7.07 19.36
C ALA A 151 17.93 7.59 18.02
N GLN A 152 19.10 7.10 17.58
CA GLN A 152 19.65 7.44 16.27
C GLN A 152 18.77 6.93 15.13
N SER A 153 18.30 5.68 15.21
CA SER A 153 17.40 5.12 14.19
C SER A 153 16.11 5.93 14.06
N THR A 154 15.53 6.39 15.17
CA THR A 154 14.35 7.25 15.14
C THR A 154 14.63 8.62 14.52
N ALA A 155 15.76 9.26 14.88
CA ALA A 155 16.15 10.55 14.32
C ALA A 155 16.46 10.46 12.81
N ASP A 156 17.09 9.38 12.36
CA ASP A 156 17.39 9.16 10.95
C ASP A 156 16.14 8.86 10.12
N LYS A 157 15.19 8.08 10.65
CA LYS A 157 13.89 7.86 10.01
C LYS A 157 13.15 9.17 9.82
N LEU A 158 13.05 9.98 10.87
CA LEU A 158 12.38 11.26 10.82
C LEU A 158 13.07 12.23 9.85
N SER A 159 14.40 12.30 9.88
CA SER A 159 15.18 13.11 8.93
C SER A 159 14.98 12.67 7.48
N SER A 160 14.82 11.36 7.24
CA SER A 160 14.63 10.81 5.90
C SER A 160 13.19 11.06 5.40
N GLN A 161 12.21 11.01 6.29
CA GLN A 161 10.82 11.36 6.02
C GLN A 161 10.67 12.84 5.65
N ILE A 162 11.24 13.75 6.45
CA ILE A 162 11.23 15.20 6.20
C ILE A 162 11.95 15.55 4.87
N LYS A 163 13.06 14.86 4.54
CA LYS A 163 13.75 15.04 3.25
C LYS A 163 12.99 14.47 2.05
N GLY A 164 12.24 13.39 2.25
CA GLY A 164 11.35 12.81 1.23
C GLY A 164 10.15 13.71 0.91
N GLU A 165 9.64 14.42 1.91
CA GLU A 165 8.53 15.36 1.77
C GLU A 165 8.93 16.67 1.07
N LYS A 166 10.11 17.23 1.40
CA LYS A 166 10.62 18.45 0.74
C LYS A 166 10.99 18.27 -0.74
N ASN A 167 11.18 17.04 -1.20
CA ASN A 167 11.47 16.70 -2.61
C ASN A 167 10.22 16.25 -3.39
N GLY A 168 9.01 16.59 -2.92
CA GLY A 168 7.84 16.72 -3.78
C GLY A 168 7.47 15.48 -4.59
N GLN A 169 7.54 14.28 -4.01
CA GLN A 169 6.92 13.09 -4.60
C GLN A 169 6.87 11.94 -3.58
N ARG A 170 5.71 11.71 -2.97
CA ARG A 170 5.33 10.37 -2.45
C ARG A 170 5.24 9.43 -3.65
N ARG A 171 6.38 9.03 -4.24
CA ARG A 171 6.37 7.92 -5.20
C ARG A 171 6.11 6.67 -4.38
N ARG A 172 4.88 6.16 -4.51
CA ARG A 172 4.58 4.73 -4.39
C ARG A 172 5.79 3.94 -4.91
N PRO A 173 6.26 2.89 -4.23
CA PRO A 173 7.40 2.12 -4.71
C PRO A 173 6.99 1.43 -6.02
N LYS A 174 7.17 2.14 -7.14
CA LYS A 174 7.22 1.57 -8.47
C LYS A 174 8.59 0.91 -8.54
N ILE A 175 8.62 -0.38 -8.25
CA ILE A 175 9.63 -1.28 -8.78
C ILE A 175 9.75 -0.93 -10.29
N TRP A 176 10.96 -0.66 -10.76
CA TRP A 176 11.36 -0.08 -12.07
C TRP A 176 11.45 1.46 -12.13
N GLY A 177 12.41 2.02 -11.40
CA GLY A 177 13.08 3.26 -11.77
C GLY A 177 14.54 2.94 -12.06
N GLU A 178 15.05 3.39 -13.22
CA GLU A 178 16.45 3.20 -13.58
C GLU A 178 17.37 3.71 -12.45
N PRO A 179 18.43 2.95 -12.09
CA PRO A 179 19.37 3.38 -11.08
C PRO A 179 20.04 4.68 -11.55
N LYS A 180 19.95 5.73 -10.73
CA LYS A 180 20.49 7.08 -11.01
C LYS A 180 21.98 7.07 -11.37
N ASN A 181 22.71 6.01 -10.97
CA ASN A 181 24.06 5.71 -11.43
C ASN A 181 24.09 4.24 -11.90
N PRO A 182 24.00 3.99 -13.21
CA PRO A 182 24.04 2.64 -13.72
C PRO A 182 25.45 2.06 -13.64
N MET A 183 25.57 0.81 -13.20
CA MET A 183 26.85 0.12 -13.12
C MET A 183 27.44 -0.04 -14.53
N THR A 184 28.62 0.56 -14.77
CA THR A 184 29.35 0.42 -16.03
C THR A 184 30.22 -0.84 -16.03
N LYS A 185 30.75 -1.22 -17.20
CA LYS A 185 31.71 -2.33 -17.31
C LYS A 185 33.00 -2.03 -16.54
N GLU A 186 33.45 -0.78 -16.52
CA GLU A 186 34.62 -0.41 -15.71
C GLU A 186 34.35 -0.60 -14.21
N ASP A 187 33.16 -0.25 -13.74
CA ASP A 187 32.78 -0.43 -12.34
C ASP A 187 32.66 -1.91 -11.96
N ALA A 188 32.04 -2.72 -12.83
CA ALA A 188 31.97 -4.17 -12.64
C ALA A 188 33.36 -4.82 -12.65
N ALA A 189 34.26 -4.38 -13.52
CA ALA A 189 35.64 -4.86 -13.58
C ALA A 189 36.45 -4.46 -12.34
N ARG A 190 36.24 -3.25 -11.78
CA ARG A 190 36.86 -2.82 -10.52
C ARG A 190 36.40 -3.67 -9.34
N ILE A 191 35.11 -3.98 -9.27
CA ILE A 191 34.54 -4.88 -8.26
C ILE A 191 35.14 -6.28 -8.39
N GLN A 192 35.24 -6.80 -9.61
CA GLN A 192 35.87 -8.10 -9.88
C GLN A 192 37.34 -8.14 -9.47
N ALA A 193 38.10 -7.07 -9.76
CA ALA A 193 39.51 -6.97 -9.39
C ALA A 193 39.71 -6.88 -7.86
N ALA A 194 38.81 -6.20 -7.15
CA ALA A 194 38.83 -6.14 -5.69
C ALA A 194 38.50 -7.51 -5.07
N GLU A 195 37.50 -8.20 -5.60
CA GLU A 195 37.06 -9.51 -5.12
C GLU A 195 38.11 -10.60 -5.40
N ALA A 196 38.70 -10.61 -6.60
CA ALA A 196 39.80 -11.50 -6.94
C ALA A 196 41.04 -11.27 -6.06
N LYS A 197 41.33 -10.02 -5.66
CA LYS A 197 42.40 -9.72 -4.70
C LYS A 197 42.10 -10.26 -3.31
N GLN A 198 40.83 -10.27 -2.89
CA GLN A 198 40.41 -10.83 -1.59
C GLN A 198 40.36 -12.35 -1.57
N HIS A 199 40.11 -13.00 -2.72
CA HIS A 199 39.94 -14.45 -2.82
C HIS A 199 41.09 -15.19 -3.55
N GLY A 200 42.26 -14.56 -3.66
CA GLY A 200 43.46 -15.24 -4.17
C GLY A 200 43.44 -15.55 -5.68
N GLY A 201 42.83 -14.68 -6.47
CA GLY A 201 42.86 -14.72 -7.94
C GLY A 201 41.63 -15.35 -8.61
N GLY A 202 40.69 -15.90 -7.83
CA GLY A 202 39.46 -16.52 -8.34
C GLY A 202 38.20 -15.79 -7.89
N VAL A 203 37.23 -15.65 -8.79
CA VAL A 203 35.87 -15.16 -8.49
C VAL A 203 34.92 -16.34 -8.60
N ARG A 204 34.14 -16.67 -7.56
CA ARG A 204 33.29 -17.87 -7.59
C ARG A 204 31.96 -17.56 -8.28
N LYS A 205 31.46 -18.56 -9.00
CA LYS A 205 30.18 -18.46 -9.72
C LYS A 205 29.04 -18.33 -8.69
N GLY A 206 28.35 -17.20 -8.71
CA GLY A 206 27.24 -16.89 -7.79
C GLY A 206 27.53 -15.72 -6.85
N ASP A 207 28.78 -15.28 -6.76
CA ASP A 207 29.18 -14.14 -5.92
C ASP A 207 28.83 -12.80 -6.59
N PHE A 208 29.24 -11.71 -5.94
CA PHE A 208 28.80 -10.36 -6.31
C PHE A 208 29.37 -9.90 -7.65
N ALA A 209 30.65 -10.15 -7.94
CA ALA A 209 31.28 -9.74 -9.20
C ALA A 209 30.65 -10.35 -10.48
N PRO A 210 30.38 -11.67 -10.59
CA PRO A 210 29.73 -12.22 -11.78
C PRO A 210 28.30 -11.70 -11.97
N ARG A 211 27.62 -11.39 -10.85
CA ARG A 211 26.28 -10.81 -10.88
C ARG A 211 26.30 -9.36 -11.35
N ALA A 212 27.30 -8.59 -10.91
CA ALA A 212 27.59 -7.23 -11.36
C ALA A 212 27.89 -7.19 -12.88
N GLN A 213 28.71 -8.12 -13.38
CA GLN A 213 28.96 -8.25 -14.83
C GLN A 213 27.70 -8.60 -15.61
N SER A 214 26.93 -9.59 -15.14
CA SER A 214 25.67 -9.96 -15.80
C SER A 214 24.68 -8.80 -15.89
N THR A 215 24.63 -7.93 -14.86
CA THR A 215 23.79 -6.72 -14.91
C THR A 215 24.31 -5.68 -15.89
N ALA A 216 25.63 -5.50 -16.01
CA ALA A 216 26.22 -4.59 -16.99
C ALA A 216 26.02 -5.09 -18.43
N ASP A 217 26.19 -6.39 -18.68
CA ASP A 217 26.04 -7.00 -20.01
C ASP A 217 24.57 -7.00 -20.49
N LYS A 218 23.63 -7.28 -19.59
CA LYS A 218 22.18 -7.18 -19.91
C LYS A 218 21.81 -5.77 -20.35
N ARG A 219 22.35 -4.76 -19.67
CA ARG A 219 22.08 -3.36 -19.98
C ARG A 219 22.66 -2.94 -21.32
N GLU A 220 23.86 -3.40 -21.68
CA GLU A 220 24.42 -3.09 -23.01
C GLU A 220 23.56 -3.69 -24.13
N ASN A 221 23.02 -4.90 -23.92
CA ASN A 221 22.11 -5.52 -24.88
C ASN A 221 20.76 -4.79 -24.97
N GLU A 222 20.26 -4.24 -23.87
CA GLU A 222 19.06 -3.39 -23.86
C GLU A 222 19.32 -2.06 -24.58
N ASN A 223 20.43 -1.37 -24.29
CA ASN A 223 20.81 -0.13 -24.99
C ASN A 223 21.03 -0.33 -26.50
N LYS A 224 21.60 -1.47 -26.94
CA LYS A 224 21.76 -1.78 -28.37
C LYS A 224 20.42 -2.06 -29.06
N LYS A 225 19.46 -2.68 -28.36
CA LYS A 225 18.10 -2.88 -28.88
C LYS A 225 17.36 -1.56 -29.01
N GLU A 226 17.51 -0.65 -28.05
CA GLU A 226 16.91 0.69 -28.11
C GLU A 226 17.51 1.55 -29.22
N ALA A 227 18.84 1.49 -29.43
CA ALA A 227 19.51 2.20 -30.51
C ALA A 227 19.06 1.73 -31.90
N ASN A 228 18.82 0.43 -32.08
CA ASN A 228 18.30 -0.11 -33.34
C ASN A 228 16.82 0.23 -33.59
N ASN A 229 16.03 0.44 -32.54
CA ASN A 229 14.60 0.76 -32.66
C ASN A 229 14.33 2.26 -32.92
N LEU A 230 15.35 3.12 -32.77
CA LEU A 230 15.30 4.55 -33.10
C LEU A 230 15.87 4.87 -34.51
N GLY A 231 16.33 3.85 -35.25
CA GLY A 231 16.95 3.99 -36.58
C GLY A 231 16.00 3.87 -37.78
N GLU A 232 14.77 3.42 -37.60
CA GLU A 232 13.80 3.28 -38.71
C GLU A 232 12.71 4.35 -38.63
N ASN A 233 13.04 5.55 -39.10
CA ASN A 233 12.02 6.53 -39.50
C ASN A 233 12.12 6.66 -41.03
N PRO A 234 11.28 5.98 -41.83
CA PRO A 234 11.30 6.15 -43.28
C PRO A 234 10.92 7.59 -43.59
N ARG A 235 11.90 8.33 -44.08
CA ARG A 235 11.76 9.70 -44.58
C ARG A 235 10.78 9.66 -45.75
N ILE A 236 9.55 10.11 -45.51
CA ILE A 236 8.58 10.39 -46.56
C ILE A 236 9.18 11.52 -47.41
N GLN A 237 9.51 11.21 -48.66
CA GLN A 237 9.65 12.15 -49.77
C GLN A 237 8.94 11.56 -50.98
#